data_AF-T0ZVT2-F1
#
_entry.id   AF-T0ZVT2-F1
#
_cell.length_a   1.000
_cell.length_b   1.000
_cell.length_c   1.000
_cell.angle_alpha   90.00
_cell.angle_beta   90.00
_cell.angle_gamma   90.00
#
_symmetry.space_group_name_H-M   'P 1'
#
loop_
_entity.id
_entity.type
_entity.pdbx_description
1 polymer ?
#
loop_
_entity_poly.entity_id
_entity_poly.type
_entity_poly.pdbx_seq_one_letter_code
_entity_poly.pdbx_strand_id
1 'polypeptide(L)'
;MANIYEVKSYDPSQGVAHLMGRVRVEMLAALDRELSADPQLSELGVTSAQFVVMVRLVGKESRKSASDLCKELSYDAGAMTRMIDRLEKKGLVRRMRCLKDRRLIFLEATELGRT
;
A
#
# COMPACT_ATOMS: atom_id res chain seq x y z
N MET A 1 6.25 -30.27 18.78
CA MET A 1 6.71 -29.33 17.72
C MET A 1 8.15 -28.98 18.03
N ALA A 2 9.09 -29.26 17.11
CA ALA A 2 10.48 -28.85 17.27
C ALA A 2 10.57 -27.32 17.28
N ASN A 3 11.43 -26.76 18.14
CA ASN A 3 11.61 -25.32 18.22
C ASN A 3 12.35 -24.82 16.98
N ILE A 4 11.64 -24.13 16.09
CA ILE A 4 12.19 -23.61 14.82
C ILE A 4 13.30 -22.56 15.00
N TYR A 5 13.64 -22.15 16.22
CA TYR A 5 14.72 -21.19 16.52
C TYR A 5 15.89 -21.80 17.29
N GLU A 6 15.97 -23.12 17.40
CA GLU A 6 17.13 -23.76 18.01
C GLU A 6 18.34 -23.64 17.09
N VAL A 7 19.43 -23.01 17.56
CA VAL A 7 20.60 -22.62 16.74
C VAL A 7 21.20 -23.79 15.95
N LYS A 8 21.08 -25.02 16.46
CA LYS A 8 21.64 -26.24 15.83
C LYS A 8 20.77 -26.81 14.70
N SER A 9 19.50 -26.43 14.64
CA SER A 9 18.51 -26.93 13.67
C SER A 9 17.77 -25.81 12.94
N TYR A 10 18.23 -24.56 13.09
CA TYR A 10 17.66 -23.39 12.42
C TYR A 10 17.87 -23.47 10.91
N ASP A 11 16.78 -23.71 10.19
CA ASP A 11 16.71 -23.52 8.75
C ASP A 11 15.88 -22.25 8.46
N PRO A 12 16.50 -21.17 7.96
CA PRO A 12 15.78 -19.95 7.60
C PRO A 12 14.63 -20.17 6.61
N SER A 13 14.70 -21.21 5.76
CA SER A 13 13.66 -21.54 4.79
C SER A 13 12.41 -22.14 5.44
N GLN A 14 12.52 -22.68 6.65
CA GLN A 14 11.41 -23.21 7.44
C GLN A 14 11.01 -22.27 8.59
N GLY A 15 11.74 -21.17 8.76
CA GLY A 15 11.47 -20.15 9.79
C GLY A 15 10.24 -19.28 9.46
N VAL A 16 9.71 -18.61 10.49
CA VAL A 16 8.51 -17.77 10.35
C VAL A 16 8.66 -16.69 9.29
N ALA A 17 9.86 -16.11 9.14
CA ALA A 17 10.11 -15.04 8.19
C ALA A 17 9.92 -15.49 6.74
N HIS A 18 10.37 -16.71 6.41
CA HIS A 18 10.15 -17.29 5.09
C HIS A 18 8.67 -17.57 4.84
N LEU A 19 7.98 -18.19 5.80
CA LEU A 19 6.55 -18.49 5.68
C LEU A 19 5.71 -17.21 5.55
N MET A 20 6.00 -16.19 6.35
CA MET A 20 5.36 -14.86 6.24
C MET A 20 5.65 -14.22 4.89
N GLY A 21 6.88 -14.31 4.40
CA GLY A 21 7.25 -13.84 3.06
C GLY A 21 6.45 -14.53 1.96
N ARG A 22 6.29 -15.85 2.03
CA ARG A 22 5.46 -16.62 1.09
C ARG A 22 4.00 -16.21 1.13
N VAL A 23 3.40 -16.11 2.32
CA VAL A 23 2.02 -15.64 2.46
C VAL A 23 1.85 -14.24 1.86
N ARG A 24 2.78 -13.32 2.14
CA ARG A 24 2.75 -11.97 1.56
C ARG A 24 2.77 -11.98 0.03
N VAL A 25 3.67 -12.78 -0.57
CA VAL A 25 3.77 -12.89 -2.04
C VAL A 25 2.46 -13.42 -2.63
N GLU A 26 1.90 -14.48 -2.06
CA GLU A 26 0.64 -15.06 -2.55
C GLU A 26 -0.54 -14.12 -2.38
N MET A 27 -0.62 -13.37 -1.27
CA MET A 27 -1.67 -12.36 -1.06
C MET A 27 -1.60 -11.24 -2.10
N LEU A 28 -0.40 -10.72 -2.39
CA LEU A 28 -0.23 -9.68 -3.41
C LEU A 28 -0.52 -10.22 -4.82
N ALA A 29 -0.08 -11.44 -5.13
CA ALA A 29 -0.37 -12.06 -6.42
C ALA A 29 -1.87 -12.34 -6.61
N ALA A 30 -2.58 -12.73 -5.55
CA ALA A 30 -4.03 -12.89 -5.59
C ALA A 30 -4.72 -11.55 -5.86
N LEU A 31 -4.33 -10.48 -5.17
CA LEU A 31 -4.88 -9.15 -5.41
C LEU A 31 -4.58 -8.65 -6.83
N ASP A 32 -3.36 -8.84 -7.34
CA ASP A 32 -3.00 -8.45 -8.71
C ASP A 32 -3.86 -9.20 -9.75
N ARG A 33 -4.21 -10.46 -9.51
CA ARG A 33 -5.14 -11.22 -10.37
C ARG A 33 -6.55 -10.63 -10.33
N GLU A 34 -7.08 -10.32 -9.16
CA GLU A 34 -8.41 -9.69 -9.03
C GLU A 34 -8.45 -8.33 -9.73
N LEU A 35 -7.42 -7.49 -9.52
CA LEU A 35 -7.32 -6.19 -10.18
C LEU A 35 -7.23 -6.29 -11.70
N SER A 36 -6.59 -7.35 -12.21
CA SER A 36 -6.48 -7.60 -13.65
C SER A 36 -7.75 -8.20 -14.26
N ALA A 37 -8.56 -8.89 -13.46
CA ALA A 37 -9.78 -9.55 -13.90
C ALA A 37 -10.96 -8.58 -14.04
N ASP A 38 -10.97 -7.49 -13.26
CA ASP A 38 -11.95 -6.42 -13.39
C ASP A 38 -11.55 -5.43 -14.51
N PRO A 39 -12.35 -5.25 -15.58
CA PRO A 39 -12.02 -4.35 -16.67
C PRO A 39 -11.77 -2.90 -16.23
N GLN A 40 -12.59 -2.38 -15.31
CA GLN A 40 -12.47 -0.98 -14.85
C GLN A 40 -11.21 -0.79 -14.02
N LEU A 41 -10.89 -1.75 -13.13
CA LEU A 41 -9.69 -1.66 -12.31
C LEU A 41 -8.42 -1.90 -13.12
N SER A 42 -8.47 -2.79 -14.12
CA SER A 42 -7.34 -3.07 -15.00
C SER A 42 -6.90 -1.85 -15.80
N GLU A 43 -7.85 -1.00 -16.23
CA GLU A 43 -7.59 0.25 -16.94
C GLU A 43 -6.84 1.29 -16.10
N LEU A 44 -6.99 1.25 -14.76
CA LEU A 44 -6.22 2.12 -13.85
C LEU A 44 -4.72 1.77 -13.86
N GLY A 45 -4.38 0.53 -14.26
CA GLY A 45 -3.01 0.00 -14.35
C GLY A 45 -2.25 0.11 -13.03
N VAL A 46 -2.93 -0.01 -11.89
CA VAL A 46 -2.34 0.08 -10.56
C VAL A 46 -1.83 -1.27 -10.10
N THR A 47 -0.73 -1.27 -9.34
CA THR A 47 -0.25 -2.49 -8.67
C THR A 47 -1.04 -2.72 -7.38
N SER A 48 -1.04 -3.96 -6.87
CA SER A 48 -1.60 -4.28 -5.54
C SER A 48 -1.14 -3.33 -4.44
N ALA A 49 0.15 -2.97 -4.42
CA ALA A 49 0.69 -2.05 -3.41
C ALA A 49 0.12 -0.63 -3.54
N GLN A 50 -0.06 -0.15 -4.78
CA GLN A 50 -0.70 1.14 -5.05
C GLN A 50 -2.18 1.13 -4.70
N PHE A 51 -2.88 0.03 -5.02
CA PHE A 51 -4.29 -0.16 -4.72
C PHE A 51 -4.55 -0.13 -3.21
N VAL A 52 -3.72 -0.80 -2.40
CA VAL A 52 -3.83 -0.75 -0.93
C VAL A 52 -3.76 0.69 -0.41
N VAL A 53 -2.88 1.53 -0.95
CA VAL A 53 -2.84 2.96 -0.57
C VAL A 53 -4.13 3.69 -0.97
N MET A 54 -4.65 3.44 -2.17
CA MET A 54 -5.91 4.06 -2.62
C MET A 54 -7.09 3.69 -1.71
N VAL A 55 -7.23 2.41 -1.33
CA VAL A 55 -8.28 1.95 -0.41
C VAL A 55 -8.22 2.70 0.93
N ARG A 56 -7.02 3.01 1.44
CA ARG A 56 -6.86 3.81 2.66
C ARG A 56 -7.27 5.27 2.51
N LEU A 57 -7.22 5.82 1.30
CA LEU A 57 -7.63 7.19 1.01
C LEU A 57 -9.13 7.33 0.71
N VAL A 58 -9.78 6.26 0.26
CA VAL A 58 -11.23 6.22 -0.02
C VAL A 58 -12.05 5.90 1.24
N GLY A 59 -11.44 5.25 2.24
CA GLY A 59 -12.10 4.89 3.50
C GLY A 59 -12.72 6.08 4.26
N LYS A 60 -13.69 5.78 5.14
CA LYS A 60 -14.47 6.78 5.91
C LYS A 60 -13.67 7.63 6.90
N GLU A 61 -12.36 7.40 7.04
CA GLU A 61 -11.53 8.12 7.99
C GLU A 61 -11.15 9.53 7.50
N SER A 62 -10.73 10.37 8.45
CA SER A 62 -10.22 11.72 8.20
C SER A 62 -9.14 11.75 7.11
N ARG A 63 -9.03 12.89 6.41
CA ARG A 63 -7.97 13.17 5.42
C ARG A 63 -6.60 12.73 5.95
N LYS A 64 -5.89 11.88 5.20
CA LYS A 64 -4.59 11.32 5.60
C LYS A 64 -3.44 12.11 4.98
N SER A 65 -2.37 12.31 5.74
CA SER A 65 -1.09 12.77 5.20
C SER A 65 -0.24 11.58 4.73
N ALA A 66 0.85 11.86 4.01
CA ALA A 66 1.84 10.83 3.68
C ALA A 66 2.44 10.18 4.94
N SER A 67 2.62 10.96 6.02
CA SER A 67 3.14 10.44 7.30
C SER A 67 2.16 9.45 7.95
N ASP A 68 0.86 9.71 7.85
CA ASP A 68 -0.15 8.81 8.39
C ASP A 68 -0.15 7.48 7.63
N LEU A 69 -0.06 7.52 6.29
CA LEU A 69 0.06 6.32 5.47
C LEU A 69 1.35 5.54 5.75
N CYS A 70 2.48 6.22 6.00
CA CYS A 70 3.72 5.55 6.40
C CYS A 70 3.53 4.73 7.69
N LYS A 71 2.87 5.31 8.70
CA LYS A 71 2.61 4.64 9.98
C LYS A 71 1.64 3.48 9.82
N GLU A 72 0.55 3.68 9.08
CA GLU A 72 -0.50 2.68 8.90
C GLU A 72 -0.03 1.49 8.06
N LEU A 73 0.74 1.74 7.01
CA LEU A 73 1.14 0.72 6.04
C LEU A 73 2.59 0.23 6.24
N SER A 74 3.29 0.73 7.25
CA SER A 74 4.69 0.42 7.53
C SER A 74 5.61 0.69 6.33
N TYR A 75 5.42 1.85 5.70
CA TYR A 75 6.28 2.36 4.61
C TYR A 75 7.28 3.37 5.14
N ASP A 76 8.48 3.39 4.56
CA ASP A 76 9.39 4.53 4.73
C ASP A 76 8.90 5.75 3.93
N ALA A 77 9.32 6.94 4.37
CA ALA A 77 8.88 8.20 3.78
C ALA A 77 9.26 8.35 2.29
N GLY A 78 10.41 7.83 1.88
CA GLY A 78 10.87 7.90 0.49
C GLY A 78 10.06 6.98 -0.42
N ALA A 79 9.77 5.76 0.02
CA ALA A 79 8.89 4.82 -0.70
C ALA A 79 7.46 5.35 -0.80
N MET A 80 6.91 5.90 0.29
CA MET A 80 5.56 6.48 0.27
C MET A 80 5.49 7.69 -0.67
N THR A 81 6.49 8.58 -0.65
CA THR A 81 6.53 9.73 -1.57
C THR A 81 6.53 9.29 -3.03
N ARG A 82 7.41 8.35 -3.40
CA ARG A 82 7.44 7.77 -4.76
C ARG A 82 6.15 7.03 -5.13
N MET A 83 5.45 6.46 -4.16
CA MET A 83 4.16 5.82 -4.39
C MET A 83 3.09 6.85 -4.71
N ILE A 84 2.99 7.91 -3.90
CA ILE A 84 2.06 9.01 -4.12
C ILE A 84 2.35 9.70 -5.45
N ASP A 85 3.60 9.97 -5.79
CA ASP A 85 3.97 10.62 -7.06
C ASP A 85 3.50 9.80 -8.27
N ARG A 86 3.61 8.47 -8.20
CA ARG A 86 3.11 7.58 -9.26
C ARG A 86 1.59 7.59 -9.34
N LEU A 87 0.89 7.64 -8.21
CA LEU A 87 -0.57 7.73 -8.16
C LEU A 87 -1.09 9.10 -8.64
N GLU A 88 -0.40 10.19 -8.31
CA GLU A 88 -0.71 11.52 -8.84
C GLU A 88 -0.47 11.60 -10.35
N LYS A 89 0.62 11.02 -10.85
CA LYS A 89 0.90 10.94 -12.30
C LYS A 89 -0.19 10.16 -13.06
N LYS A 90 -0.82 9.20 -12.41
CA LYS A 90 -1.99 8.46 -12.93
C LYS A 90 -3.32 9.22 -12.76
N GLY A 91 -3.32 10.38 -12.10
CA GLY A 91 -4.53 11.15 -11.83
C GLY A 91 -5.46 10.53 -10.79
N LEU A 92 -4.98 9.57 -9.99
CA LEU A 92 -5.80 8.82 -9.02
C LEU A 92 -5.80 9.45 -7.63
N VAL A 93 -4.73 10.18 -7.31
CA VAL A 93 -4.56 10.88 -6.04
C VAL A 93 -4.18 12.33 -6.32
N ARG A 94 -4.49 13.23 -5.38
CA ARG A 94 -4.01 14.60 -5.37
C ARG A 94 -3.59 15.03 -3.97
N ARG A 95 -2.59 15.90 -3.89
CA ARG A 95 -2.18 16.62 -2.68
C ARG A 95 -3.02 17.87 -2.48
N MET A 96 -3.58 18.04 -1.29
CA MET A 96 -4.32 19.23 -0.88
C MET A 96 -3.62 19.88 0.31
N ARG A 97 -3.22 21.15 0.15
CA ARG A 97 -2.70 21.94 1.26
C ARG A 97 -3.80 22.27 2.26
N CYS A 98 -3.53 22.09 3.55
CA CYS A 98 -4.43 22.52 4.60
C CYS A 98 -4.48 24.05 4.65
N LEU A 99 -5.69 24.61 4.66
CA LEU A 99 -5.88 26.08 4.72
C LEU A 99 -5.53 26.65 6.11
N LYS A 100 -5.64 25.84 7.16
CA LYS A 100 -5.35 26.25 8.55
C LYS A 100 -3.87 26.17 8.91
N ASP A 101 -3.13 25.22 8.32
CA ASP A 101 -1.68 25.12 8.45
C ASP A 101 -1.07 24.74 7.09
N ARG A 102 -0.42 25.71 6.44
CA ARG A 102 0.16 25.52 5.10
C ARG A 102 1.30 24.51 5.05
N ARG A 103 1.83 24.09 6.21
CA ARG A 103 2.85 23.03 6.32
C ARG A 103 2.24 21.63 6.21
N LEU A 104 0.93 21.49 6.42
CA LEU A 104 0.23 20.22 6.30
C LEU A 104 -0.28 20.00 4.88
N ILE A 105 0.07 18.85 4.32
CA ILE A 105 -0.43 18.37 3.02
C ILE A 105 -1.20 17.08 3.27
N PHE A 106 -2.48 17.11 2.92
CA PHE A 106 -3.34 15.93 2.89
C PHE A 106 -3.33 15.31 1.51
N LEU A 107 -3.72 14.04 1.46
CA LEU A 107 -3.92 13.27 0.26
C LEU A 107 -5.42 13.00 0.11
N GLU A 108 -5.91 13.11 -1.12
CA GLU A 108 -7.27 12.76 -1.47
C GLU A 108 -7.28 11.89 -2.73
N ALA A 109 -8.11 10.85 -2.74
CA ALA A 109 -8.47 10.18 -3.97
C ALA A 109 -9.27 11.14 -4.87
N THR A 110 -8.89 11.21 -6.14
CA THR A 110 -9.64 11.93 -7.17
C THR A 110 -10.94 11.20 -7.50
N GLU A 111 -11.76 11.76 -8.38
CA GLU A 111 -12.96 11.07 -8.89
C GLU A 111 -12.57 9.75 -9.57
N LEU A 112 -11.54 9.76 -10.43
CA LEU A 112 -11.01 8.55 -11.04
C LEU A 112 -10.53 7.54 -10.00
N GLY A 113 -9.86 8.00 -8.94
CA GLY A 113 -9.36 7.13 -7.86
C GLY A 113 -10.44 6.59 -6.90
N ARG A 114 -11.71 6.94 -7.08
CA ARG A 114 -12.86 6.47 -6.28
C ARG A 114 -13.75 5.46 -7.02
N THR A 115 -13.39 5.13 -8.26
CA THR A 115 -14.06 4.08 -9.06
C THR A 115 -13.80 2.72 -8.44
#